data_AF-A0AAW0WEI4-F1
#
_entry.id   AF-A0AAW0WEI4-F1
#
_cell.length_a   1.000
_cell.length_b   1.000
_cell.length_c   1.000
_cell.angle_alpha   90.00
_cell.angle_beta   90.00
_cell.angle_gamma   90.00
#
_symmetry.space_group_name_H-M   'P 1'
#
loop_
_entity.id
_entity.type
_entity.pdbx_description
1 polymer ?
#
loop_
_entity_poly.entity_id
_entity_poly.type
_entity_poly.pdbx_seq_one_letter_code
_entity_poly.pdbx_strand_id
1 'polypeptide(L)'
;MMEIWVNQCLPPPTRSPGRVLPSTPVSPHSQEVFVPSSDHVRVVRMLIKHLHFFANSGKPAQPSPLDDLRKNLWNMYRKSLYRFLRHTFSHWPLDSSFRLVLETWLSYIQPWRYTDYSPTNRSPTQGSSDYESQRSVEGKWQGFIAENLLFYSLLFYHLVCRLFRLDLSAPKNAQILFRVTKVFSQTNLGSFIREIEEALEDPHFMHRSLLGGASHSLGHHGGFSGIHNDQFPARSLASVARGHIVEMEGPSHSYHPMFSSGNITMVESLLKHIQRAHEAVMREQQQHFRACAAGVSAGANGRVKKESWFLNAIRYIFDSSSPTEDEISSDDIRKTVIHLETAQRHLSGIFNILVPFEPGHSSTGIGPGYQDTNQLDSFYQYHQFKPSDDHTSPRYVSSPKGPVLTNYGRHQLMSGLRRLDLKYEGDPDLKPICTFEIPFLVRWLYTLTTLINCKYGTNIAELYSRQDLAGYLAKVILKPPETVYEYHKNCSGSPHTRVSKDLPPRISLRFQANKHVIGYELGFALLFYVLGMWGFLLKLLISVLVVMAVPAYISHYYMAKRQAANSEGDQQEEQDQDHQRVPPFLPLPKL
;
A
#
# COMPACT_ATOMS: atom_id res chain seq x y z
N MET A 1 23.85 -16.99 -14.20
CA MET A 1 23.82 -15.81 -13.29
C MET A 1 22.39 -15.40 -12.91
N MET A 2 21.45 -15.22 -13.86
CA MET A 2 20.02 -14.92 -13.54
C MET A 2 19.32 -16.04 -12.75
N GLU A 3 19.48 -17.31 -13.12
CA GLU A 3 18.95 -18.43 -12.33
C GLU A 3 19.53 -18.50 -10.93
N ILE A 4 20.81 -18.16 -10.75
CA ILE A 4 21.47 -18.15 -9.44
C ILE A 4 20.88 -17.03 -8.56
N TRP A 5 20.59 -15.86 -9.16
CA TRP A 5 20.01 -14.72 -8.45
C TRP A 5 18.53 -14.93 -8.06
N VAL A 6 17.76 -15.62 -8.90
CA VAL A 6 16.34 -15.91 -8.61
C VAL A 6 16.18 -17.15 -7.73
N ASN A 7 17.05 -18.16 -7.86
CA ASN A 7 17.01 -19.38 -7.04
C ASN A 7 17.68 -19.22 -5.67
N GLN A 8 18.52 -18.20 -5.44
CA GLN A 8 19.02 -17.85 -4.09
C GLN A 8 17.90 -17.42 -3.12
N CYS A 9 16.67 -17.26 -3.62
CA CYS A 9 15.51 -16.73 -2.88
C CYS A 9 14.40 -17.78 -2.65
N LEU A 10 14.66 -19.07 -2.88
CA LEU A 10 13.75 -20.18 -2.53
C LEU A 10 14.36 -20.98 -1.36
N PRO A 11 13.54 -21.51 -0.43
CA PRO A 11 14.05 -22.43 0.59
C PRO A 11 14.74 -23.62 -0.08
N PRO A 12 15.83 -24.15 0.50
CA PRO A 12 16.56 -25.28 -0.09
C PRO A 12 15.62 -26.49 -0.26
N PRO A 13 15.77 -27.29 -1.33
CA PRO A 13 14.94 -28.46 -1.55
C PRO A 13 15.08 -29.42 -0.37
N THR A 14 13.96 -29.81 0.21
CA THR A 14 13.90 -30.84 1.26
C THR A 14 14.44 -32.15 0.70
N ARG A 15 15.57 -32.62 1.24
CA ARG A 15 16.07 -33.97 0.96
C ARG A 15 15.03 -34.99 1.41
N SER A 16 14.82 -36.02 0.60
CA SER A 16 13.94 -37.16 0.87
C SER A 16 14.26 -37.84 2.21
N PRO A 17 13.28 -38.50 2.86
CA PRO A 17 13.43 -39.02 4.21
C PRO A 17 14.21 -40.34 4.19
N GLY A 18 15.52 -40.26 4.45
CA GLY A 18 16.39 -41.41 4.64
C GLY A 18 16.82 -41.54 6.10
N ARG A 19 16.23 -42.55 6.77
CA ARG A 19 16.69 -43.23 8.01
C ARG A 19 16.82 -42.37 9.29
N VAL A 20 15.86 -42.58 10.17
CA VAL A 20 15.72 -42.04 11.54
C VAL A 20 16.86 -42.52 12.46
N LEU A 21 17.46 -41.58 13.20
CA LEU A 21 18.10 -41.79 14.51
C LEU A 21 17.54 -40.74 15.48
N PRO A 22 17.24 -41.08 16.75
CA PRO A 22 16.45 -40.21 17.60
C PRO A 22 17.35 -39.28 18.42
N SER A 23 17.23 -37.97 18.25
CA SER A 23 17.58 -37.02 19.30
C SER A 23 16.92 -35.66 19.12
N THR A 24 16.21 -35.26 20.18
CA THR A 24 15.67 -33.94 20.55
C THR A 24 14.39 -33.44 19.87
N PRO A 25 13.36 -33.03 20.66
CA PRO A 25 12.15 -32.42 20.13
C PRO A 25 12.46 -30.98 19.72
N VAL A 26 12.60 -30.74 18.43
CA VAL A 26 12.60 -29.39 17.87
C VAL A 26 11.15 -28.90 17.88
N SER A 27 10.86 -27.94 18.75
CA SER A 27 9.62 -27.16 18.72
C SER A 27 9.43 -26.58 17.31
N PRO A 28 8.23 -26.61 16.71
CA PRO A 28 8.00 -26.09 15.36
C PRO A 28 8.11 -24.55 15.41
N HIS A 29 9.34 -24.04 15.35
CA HIS A 29 9.57 -22.64 15.05
C HIS A 29 8.95 -22.37 13.69
N SER A 30 7.93 -21.50 13.70
CA SER A 30 7.34 -20.86 12.54
C SER A 30 8.44 -20.42 11.58
N GLN A 31 8.66 -21.18 10.51
CA GLN A 31 9.47 -20.74 9.38
C GLN A 31 8.81 -19.47 8.85
N GLU A 32 9.43 -18.32 9.12
CA GLU A 32 9.00 -17.06 8.52
C GLU A 32 9.06 -17.23 7.02
N VAL A 33 7.89 -17.25 6.38
CA VAL A 33 7.79 -17.38 4.94
C VAL A 33 8.41 -16.13 4.33
N PHE A 34 9.53 -16.31 3.62
CA PHE A 34 10.24 -15.22 2.97
C PHE A 34 9.32 -14.48 1.98
N VAL A 35 9.19 -13.16 2.09
CA VAL A 35 8.50 -12.32 1.11
C VAL A 35 9.53 -11.34 0.54
N PRO A 36 9.73 -11.28 -0.79
CA PRO A 36 10.70 -10.37 -1.37
C PRO A 36 10.31 -8.92 -1.13
N SER A 37 11.30 -8.02 -1.01
CA SER A 37 11.02 -6.59 -0.80
C SER A 37 10.35 -5.95 -2.03
N SER A 38 9.60 -4.87 -1.82
CA SER A 38 9.01 -4.09 -2.93
C SER A 38 10.07 -3.63 -3.93
N ASP A 39 11.26 -3.23 -3.47
CA ASP A 39 12.35 -2.85 -4.36
C ASP A 39 12.84 -4.00 -5.22
N HIS A 40 12.90 -5.21 -4.66
CA HIS A 40 13.24 -6.41 -5.42
C HIS A 40 12.22 -6.67 -6.53
N VAL A 41 10.92 -6.62 -6.22
CA VAL A 41 9.85 -6.80 -7.23
C VAL A 41 9.93 -5.72 -8.33
N ARG A 42 10.27 -4.47 -7.99
CA ARG A 42 10.49 -3.40 -8.97
C ARG A 42 11.64 -3.69 -9.91
N VAL A 43 12.77 -4.15 -9.38
CA VAL A 43 13.94 -4.52 -10.18
C VAL A 43 13.59 -5.67 -11.12
N VAL A 44 12.89 -6.70 -10.63
CA VAL A 44 12.38 -7.80 -11.46
C VAL A 44 11.47 -7.28 -12.58
N ARG A 45 10.54 -6.38 -12.27
CA ARG A 45 9.67 -5.74 -13.28
C ARG A 45 10.46 -4.96 -14.32
N MET A 46 11.45 -4.16 -13.90
CA MET A 46 12.30 -3.43 -14.82
C MET A 46 13.07 -4.38 -15.72
N LEU A 47 13.64 -5.45 -15.17
CA LEU A 47 14.35 -6.47 -15.92
C LEU A 47 13.43 -7.11 -16.98
N ILE A 48 12.24 -7.57 -16.61
CA ILE A 48 11.24 -8.13 -17.53
C ILE A 48 10.98 -7.20 -18.71
N LYS A 49 10.74 -5.91 -18.43
CA LYS A 49 10.50 -4.90 -19.49
C LYS A 49 11.69 -4.80 -20.45
N HIS A 50 12.91 -4.71 -19.93
CA HIS A 50 14.11 -4.63 -20.77
C HIS A 50 14.33 -5.92 -21.57
N LEU A 51 14.03 -7.08 -20.98
CA LEU A 51 14.12 -8.37 -21.66
C LEU A 51 13.11 -8.46 -22.81
N HIS A 52 11.88 -7.97 -22.65
CA HIS A 52 10.93 -7.90 -23.77
C HIS A 52 11.38 -6.94 -24.87
N PHE A 53 11.84 -5.74 -24.52
CA PHE A 53 12.42 -4.82 -25.51
C PHE A 53 13.61 -5.44 -26.25
N PHE A 54 14.48 -6.14 -25.52
CA PHE A 54 15.64 -6.80 -26.10
C PHE A 54 15.23 -7.94 -27.03
N ALA A 55 14.32 -8.83 -26.60
CA ALA A 55 13.80 -9.92 -27.43
C ALA A 55 13.16 -9.40 -28.72
N ASN A 56 12.42 -8.29 -28.63
CA ASN A 56 11.72 -7.68 -29.76
C ASN A 56 12.60 -6.75 -30.61
N SER A 57 13.85 -6.48 -30.22
CA SER A 57 14.75 -5.56 -30.94
C SER A 57 15.36 -6.15 -32.21
N GLY A 58 15.14 -7.43 -32.48
CA GLY A 58 15.68 -8.13 -33.65
C GLY A 58 15.22 -7.47 -34.95
N LYS A 59 16.18 -7.05 -35.79
CA LYS A 59 15.89 -6.53 -37.12
C LYS A 59 16.08 -7.66 -38.14
N PRO A 60 15.08 -7.99 -38.95
CA PRO A 60 15.18 -9.09 -39.92
C PRO A 60 16.22 -8.86 -41.03
N ALA A 61 16.71 -7.62 -41.18
CA ALA A 61 17.62 -7.24 -42.26
C ALA A 61 19.11 -7.50 -41.99
N GLN A 62 19.52 -7.84 -40.76
CA GLN A 62 20.93 -8.07 -40.41
C GLN A 62 21.07 -9.16 -39.35
N PRO A 63 21.65 -10.34 -39.67
CA PRO A 63 21.91 -11.37 -38.68
C PRO A 63 22.93 -10.85 -37.66
N SER A 64 22.52 -10.83 -36.39
CA SER A 64 23.32 -10.37 -35.27
C SER A 64 23.79 -11.58 -34.46
N PRO A 65 25.03 -11.58 -33.93
CA PRO A 65 25.49 -12.62 -32.99
C PRO A 65 24.59 -12.76 -31.73
N LEU A 66 23.75 -11.75 -31.47
CA LEU A 66 22.80 -11.74 -30.36
C LEU A 66 21.44 -12.37 -30.72
N ASP A 67 21.21 -12.80 -31.96
CA ASP A 67 19.92 -13.35 -32.37
C ASP A 67 19.59 -14.68 -31.69
N ASP A 68 20.58 -15.53 -31.47
CA ASP A 68 20.38 -16.77 -30.71
C ASP A 68 20.09 -16.49 -29.24
N LEU A 69 20.71 -15.44 -28.67
CA LEU A 69 20.40 -14.98 -27.33
C LEU A 69 18.98 -14.40 -27.25
N ARG A 70 18.55 -13.60 -28.24
CA ARG A 70 17.19 -13.05 -28.30
C ARG A 70 16.15 -14.17 -28.37
N LYS A 71 16.36 -15.17 -29.25
CA LYS A 71 15.46 -16.30 -29.43
C LYS A 71 15.33 -17.16 -28.18
N ASN A 72 16.43 -17.39 -27.46
CA ASN A 72 16.43 -18.22 -26.25
C ASN A 72 16.15 -17.46 -24.96
N LEU A 73 16.01 -16.13 -25.02
CA LEU A 73 15.95 -15.28 -23.84
C LEU A 73 14.85 -15.68 -22.88
N TRP A 74 13.63 -15.91 -23.38
CA TRP A 74 12.49 -16.27 -22.54
C TRP A 74 12.71 -17.59 -21.81
N ASN A 75 13.28 -18.59 -22.48
CA ASN A 75 13.58 -19.90 -21.89
C ASN A 75 14.54 -19.78 -20.70
N MET A 76 15.53 -18.86 -20.75
CA MET A 76 16.57 -18.74 -19.73
C MET A 76 16.07 -18.31 -18.35
N TYR A 77 14.92 -17.61 -18.27
CA TYR A 77 14.43 -17.08 -17.00
C TYR A 77 12.97 -17.46 -16.69
N ARG A 78 12.20 -18.00 -17.64
CA ARG A 78 10.78 -18.38 -17.48
C ARG A 78 10.53 -19.16 -16.20
N LYS A 79 11.24 -20.27 -16.00
CA LYS A 79 11.06 -21.16 -14.85
C LYS A 79 11.29 -20.44 -13.52
N SER A 80 12.35 -19.65 -13.45
CA SER A 80 12.70 -18.88 -12.26
C SER A 80 11.67 -17.78 -11.95
N LEU A 81 11.21 -17.07 -12.98
CA LEU A 81 10.18 -16.02 -12.86
C LEU A 81 8.83 -16.61 -12.46
N TYR A 82 8.47 -17.76 -13.03
CA TYR A 82 7.26 -18.48 -12.70
C TYR A 82 7.20 -18.83 -11.21
N ARG A 83 8.27 -19.45 -10.67
CA ARG A 83 8.36 -19.76 -9.24
C ARG A 83 8.29 -18.51 -8.37
N PHE A 84 8.96 -17.44 -8.78
CA PHE A 84 8.93 -16.15 -8.08
C PHE A 84 7.51 -15.56 -8.02
N LEU A 85 6.79 -15.54 -9.15
CA LEU A 85 5.42 -15.05 -9.20
C LEU A 85 4.46 -15.96 -8.43
N ARG A 86 4.56 -17.28 -8.58
CA ARG A 86 3.73 -18.23 -7.82
C ARG A 86 3.91 -18.09 -6.30
N HIS A 87 5.15 -17.96 -5.86
CA HIS A 87 5.51 -17.72 -4.46
C HIS A 87 4.92 -16.39 -3.95
N THR A 88 5.13 -15.29 -4.69
CA THR A 88 4.59 -13.98 -4.29
C THR A 88 3.06 -13.93 -4.31
N PHE A 89 2.38 -14.55 -5.27
CA PHE A 89 0.92 -14.62 -5.28
C PHE A 89 0.34 -15.30 -4.02
N SER A 90 1.04 -16.32 -3.52
CA SER A 90 0.63 -17.12 -2.36
C SER A 90 0.92 -16.45 -1.03
N HIS A 91 2.04 -15.72 -0.93
CA HIS A 91 2.57 -15.24 0.34
C HIS A 91 2.56 -13.71 0.51
N TRP A 92 2.31 -12.94 -0.55
CA TRP A 92 2.27 -11.49 -0.43
C TRP A 92 1.08 -11.02 0.43
N PRO A 93 1.26 -10.04 1.34
CA PRO A 93 0.20 -9.52 2.20
C PRO A 93 -1.06 -9.05 1.44
N LEU A 94 -2.25 -9.21 2.01
CA LEU A 94 -3.54 -8.80 1.42
C LEU A 94 -3.76 -7.27 1.39
N ASP A 95 -2.70 -6.49 1.28
CA ASP A 95 -2.76 -5.05 1.20
C ASP A 95 -2.63 -4.54 -0.25
N SER A 96 -2.74 -3.22 -0.41
CA SER A 96 -2.63 -2.58 -1.72
C SER A 96 -1.25 -2.68 -2.37
N SER A 97 -0.21 -3.10 -1.63
CA SER A 97 1.15 -3.25 -2.18
C SER A 97 1.26 -4.43 -3.16
N PHE A 98 0.34 -5.41 -3.08
CA PHE A 98 0.23 -6.53 -4.02
C PHE A 98 0.12 -6.07 -5.48
N ARG A 99 -0.40 -4.87 -5.70
CA ARG A 99 -0.41 -4.21 -7.00
C ARG A 99 0.93 -4.27 -7.72
N LEU A 100 2.04 -4.15 -7.00
CA LEU A 100 3.37 -4.21 -7.58
C LEU A 100 3.69 -5.59 -8.18
N VAL A 101 3.30 -6.66 -7.48
CA VAL A 101 3.41 -8.05 -7.97
C VAL A 101 2.51 -8.25 -9.18
N LEU A 102 1.26 -7.79 -9.11
CA LEU A 102 0.31 -7.84 -10.22
C LEU A 102 0.88 -7.16 -11.46
N GLU A 103 1.35 -5.93 -11.33
CA GLU A 103 1.89 -5.15 -12.45
C GLU A 103 3.19 -5.75 -13.01
N THR A 104 3.95 -6.49 -12.19
CA THR A 104 5.12 -7.26 -12.62
C THR A 104 4.70 -8.45 -13.49
N TRP A 105 3.70 -9.20 -13.06
CA TRP A 105 3.09 -10.28 -13.83
C TRP A 105 2.49 -9.78 -15.14
N LEU A 106 1.69 -8.70 -15.11
CA LEU A 106 1.09 -8.10 -16.31
C LEU A 106 2.15 -7.57 -17.29
N SER A 107 3.30 -7.12 -16.80
CA SER A 107 4.42 -6.72 -17.67
C SER A 107 5.04 -7.90 -18.42
N TYR A 108 5.00 -9.10 -17.83
CA TYR A 108 5.57 -10.32 -18.43
C TYR A 108 4.66 -10.93 -19.51
N ILE A 109 3.36 -11.01 -19.22
CA ILE A 109 2.40 -11.68 -20.11
C ILE A 109 2.02 -10.84 -21.34
N GLN A 110 2.58 -9.64 -21.50
CA GLN A 110 2.27 -8.72 -22.60
C GLN A 110 3.52 -8.29 -23.40
N PRO A 111 4.29 -9.22 -24.01
CA PRO A 111 5.50 -8.90 -24.78
C PRO A 111 5.22 -7.93 -25.95
N TRP A 112 4.02 -7.95 -26.52
CA TRP A 112 3.58 -7.07 -27.61
C TRP A 112 3.51 -5.58 -27.24
N ARG A 113 3.58 -5.23 -25.95
CA ARG A 113 3.67 -3.82 -25.52
C ARG A 113 5.05 -3.22 -25.78
N TYR A 114 6.04 -4.04 -26.12
CA TYR A 114 7.45 -3.67 -26.19
C TYR A 114 8.02 -3.84 -27.61
N THR A 115 7.23 -3.53 -28.64
CA THR A 115 7.61 -3.62 -30.06
C THR A 115 8.11 -2.30 -30.64
N ASP A 116 7.67 -1.17 -30.08
CA ASP A 116 7.93 0.16 -30.65
C ASP A 116 9.23 0.76 -30.08
N TYR A 117 10.27 0.83 -30.90
CA TYR A 117 11.57 1.44 -30.52
C TYR A 117 11.60 2.96 -30.71
N SER A 118 10.55 3.58 -31.28
CA SER A 118 10.57 4.99 -31.65
C SER A 118 10.29 5.92 -30.46
N PRO A 119 11.27 6.73 -30.01
CA PRO A 119 11.04 7.77 -29.00
C PRO A 119 10.31 8.99 -29.58
N THR A 120 10.28 9.14 -30.92
CA THR A 120 9.82 10.36 -31.60
C THR A 120 8.31 10.43 -31.84
N ASN A 121 7.60 9.30 -31.77
CA ASN A 121 6.13 9.27 -31.89
C ASN A 121 5.39 9.31 -30.55
N ARG A 122 6.10 9.54 -29.43
CA ARG A 122 5.44 9.93 -28.17
C ARG A 122 5.18 11.43 -28.19
N SER A 123 4.26 11.88 -29.03
CA SER A 123 3.58 13.16 -28.80
C SER A 123 2.76 13.03 -27.50
N PRO A 124 2.89 13.95 -26.52
CA PRO A 124 2.19 13.86 -25.24
C PRO A 124 0.66 14.12 -25.32
N THR A 125 0.09 14.15 -26.52
CA THR A 125 -1.22 14.77 -26.78
C THR A 125 -2.33 13.79 -27.18
N GLN A 126 -2.11 12.47 -27.09
CA GLN A 126 -3.19 11.49 -27.21
C GLN A 126 -3.34 10.68 -25.92
N GLY A 127 -3.81 11.38 -24.89
CA GLY A 127 -4.48 10.77 -23.75
C GLY A 127 -5.92 10.43 -24.13
N SER A 128 -6.12 9.28 -24.77
CA SER A 128 -7.40 8.58 -24.68
C SER A 128 -7.11 7.14 -24.22
N SER A 129 -7.75 6.75 -23.14
CA SER A 129 -7.72 5.40 -22.57
C SER A 129 -8.16 4.29 -23.55
N ASP A 130 -8.71 4.69 -24.70
CA ASP A 130 -9.39 3.82 -25.65
C ASP A 130 -8.43 3.18 -26.66
N TYR A 131 -7.31 3.82 -27.00
CA TYR A 131 -6.36 3.28 -27.99
C TYR A 131 -5.56 2.06 -27.50
N GLU A 132 -5.32 1.92 -26.19
CA GLU A 132 -4.69 0.71 -25.63
C GLU A 132 -5.63 -0.51 -25.62
N SER A 133 -6.94 -0.26 -25.58
CA SER A 133 -7.99 -1.27 -25.47
C SER A 133 -8.31 -1.95 -26.82
N GLN A 134 -7.92 -1.31 -27.92
CA GLN A 134 -8.13 -1.76 -29.30
C GLN A 134 -6.92 -2.49 -29.92
N ARG A 135 -5.81 -2.67 -29.20
CA ARG A 135 -4.68 -3.46 -29.72
C ARG A 135 -5.06 -4.95 -29.72
N SER A 136 -5.36 -5.47 -30.91
CA SER A 136 -5.54 -6.90 -31.16
C SER A 136 -4.23 -7.64 -30.96
N VAL A 137 -4.27 -8.79 -30.25
CA VAL A 137 -3.09 -9.65 -30.13
C VAL A 137 -2.87 -10.35 -31.47
N GLU A 138 -1.75 -10.02 -32.12
CA GLU A 138 -1.36 -10.61 -33.40
C GLU A 138 -1.05 -12.10 -33.27
N GLY A 139 -1.35 -12.89 -34.31
CA GLY A 139 -1.15 -14.35 -34.32
C GLY A 139 0.29 -14.81 -34.05
N LYS A 140 1.30 -13.96 -34.35
CA LYS A 140 2.71 -14.25 -34.05
C LYS A 140 2.99 -14.51 -32.55
N TRP A 141 2.10 -14.06 -31.66
CA TRP A 141 2.25 -14.23 -30.21
C TRP A 141 1.68 -15.55 -29.68
N GLN A 142 0.98 -16.35 -30.50
CA GLN A 142 0.43 -17.64 -30.08
C GLN A 142 1.49 -18.59 -29.53
N GLY A 143 2.67 -18.65 -30.14
CA GLY A 143 3.80 -19.46 -29.65
C GLY A 143 4.22 -19.04 -28.24
N PHE A 144 4.39 -17.74 -28.01
CA PHE A 144 4.69 -17.21 -26.67
C PHE A 144 3.60 -17.54 -25.65
N ILE A 145 2.32 -17.43 -26.03
CA ILE A 145 1.19 -17.76 -25.15
C ILE A 145 1.22 -19.24 -24.77
N ALA A 146 1.45 -20.14 -25.73
CA ALA A 146 1.54 -21.57 -25.51
C ALA A 146 2.68 -21.94 -24.56
N GLU A 147 3.87 -21.38 -24.75
CA GLU A 147 5.02 -21.61 -23.87
C GLU A 147 4.80 -21.12 -22.44
N ASN A 148 3.94 -20.11 -22.26
CA ASN A 148 3.70 -19.44 -20.99
C ASN A 148 2.29 -19.66 -20.45
N LEU A 149 1.62 -20.75 -20.84
CA LEU A 149 0.21 -21.00 -20.52
C LEU A 149 -0.10 -20.88 -19.02
N LEU A 150 0.75 -21.42 -18.14
CA LEU A 150 0.59 -21.34 -16.68
C LEU A 150 0.59 -19.90 -16.13
N PHE A 151 1.24 -18.95 -16.81
CA PHE A 151 1.19 -17.54 -16.42
C PHE A 151 -0.17 -16.91 -16.74
N TYR A 152 -0.87 -17.40 -17.75
CA TYR A 152 -2.21 -16.91 -18.10
C TYR A 152 -3.30 -17.60 -17.28
N SER A 153 -3.23 -18.93 -17.11
CA SER A 153 -4.29 -19.69 -16.45
C SER A 153 -4.10 -19.80 -14.94
N LEU A 154 -2.99 -20.38 -14.47
CA LEU A 154 -2.80 -20.68 -13.06
C LEU A 154 -2.64 -19.42 -12.20
N LEU A 155 -1.85 -18.43 -12.66
CA LEU A 155 -1.71 -17.17 -11.93
C LEU A 155 -3.01 -16.35 -11.92
N PHE A 156 -3.82 -16.45 -12.98
CA PHE A 156 -5.17 -15.86 -12.99
C PHE A 156 -6.07 -16.54 -11.94
N TYR A 157 -6.06 -17.87 -11.86
CA TYR A 157 -6.78 -18.61 -10.83
C TYR A 157 -6.37 -18.17 -9.41
N HIS A 158 -5.06 -18.10 -9.13
CA HIS A 158 -4.56 -17.61 -7.84
C HIS A 158 -5.01 -16.17 -7.53
N LEU A 159 -5.08 -15.31 -8.56
CA LEU A 159 -5.62 -13.96 -8.40
C LEU A 159 -7.10 -13.98 -8.04
N VAL A 160 -7.91 -14.79 -8.72
CA VAL A 160 -9.34 -14.92 -8.43
C VAL A 160 -9.56 -15.37 -6.99
N CYS A 161 -8.84 -16.39 -6.52
CA CYS A 161 -8.89 -16.83 -5.12
C CYS A 161 -8.51 -15.70 -4.15
N ARG A 162 -7.52 -14.87 -4.53
CA ARG A 162 -7.08 -13.73 -3.73
C ARG A 162 -8.12 -12.61 -3.69
N LEU A 163 -8.81 -12.34 -4.80
CA LEU A 163 -9.83 -11.28 -4.90
C LEU A 163 -11.02 -11.52 -3.96
N PHE A 164 -11.40 -12.77 -3.70
CA PHE A 164 -12.43 -13.10 -2.70
C PHE A 164 -12.05 -12.73 -1.26
N ARG A 165 -10.76 -12.50 -0.99
CA ARG A 165 -10.25 -12.10 0.32
C ARG A 165 -10.05 -10.59 0.43
N LEU A 166 -10.33 -9.84 -0.63
CA LEU A 166 -10.16 -8.40 -0.71
C LEU A 166 -11.52 -7.70 -0.73
N ASP A 167 -11.59 -6.52 -0.13
CA ASP A 167 -12.74 -5.64 -0.33
C ASP A 167 -12.63 -4.93 -1.68
N LEU A 168 -13.49 -5.30 -2.63
CA LEU A 168 -13.52 -4.71 -3.97
C LEU A 168 -14.13 -3.30 -3.99
N SER A 169 -14.82 -2.86 -2.94
CA SER A 169 -15.30 -1.49 -2.81
C SER A 169 -14.16 -0.49 -2.58
N ALA A 170 -12.98 -0.96 -2.14
CA ALA A 170 -11.81 -0.11 -1.99
C ALA A 170 -11.19 0.27 -3.36
N PRO A 171 -10.90 1.56 -3.63
CA PRO A 171 -10.41 2.03 -4.93
C PRO A 171 -9.17 1.29 -5.45
N LYS A 172 -8.22 1.00 -4.55
CA LYS A 172 -6.96 0.31 -4.91
C LYS A 172 -7.20 -1.13 -5.37
N ASN A 173 -8.18 -1.82 -4.76
CA ASN A 173 -8.53 -3.21 -5.08
C ASN A 173 -9.40 -3.29 -6.35
N ALA A 174 -10.37 -2.39 -6.50
CA ALA A 174 -11.11 -2.23 -7.75
C ALA A 174 -10.17 -1.98 -8.94
N GLN A 175 -9.13 -1.17 -8.73
CA GLN A 175 -8.13 -0.92 -9.76
C GLN A 175 -7.28 -2.17 -10.07
N ILE A 176 -6.90 -2.99 -9.08
CA ILE A 176 -6.20 -4.28 -9.33
C ILE A 176 -7.04 -5.17 -10.25
N LEU A 177 -8.33 -5.32 -9.94
CA LEU A 177 -9.29 -6.10 -10.73
C LEU A 177 -9.46 -5.52 -12.15
N PHE A 178 -9.65 -4.20 -12.27
CA PHE A 178 -9.73 -3.53 -13.57
C PHE A 178 -8.48 -3.76 -14.43
N ARG A 179 -7.29 -3.70 -13.83
CA ARG A 179 -6.03 -3.83 -14.56
C ARG A 179 -5.85 -5.22 -15.15
N VAL A 180 -6.11 -6.28 -14.39
CA VAL A 180 -6.03 -7.65 -14.93
C VAL A 180 -7.08 -7.90 -16.00
N THR A 181 -8.34 -7.52 -15.73
CA THR A 181 -9.44 -7.79 -16.68
C THR A 181 -9.26 -7.05 -18.00
N LYS A 182 -8.72 -5.81 -17.97
CA LYS A 182 -8.34 -5.05 -19.18
C LYS A 182 -7.32 -5.79 -20.05
N VAL A 183 -6.37 -6.50 -19.45
CA VAL A 183 -5.36 -7.25 -20.20
C VAL A 183 -5.97 -8.49 -20.83
N PHE A 184 -6.74 -9.26 -20.06
CA PHE A 184 -7.38 -10.48 -20.54
C PHE A 184 -8.50 -10.22 -21.57
N SER A 185 -9.09 -9.03 -21.57
CA SER A 185 -10.11 -8.63 -22.54
C SER A 185 -9.54 -8.14 -23.88
N GLN A 186 -8.22 -8.16 -24.07
CA GLN A 186 -7.61 -7.83 -25.37
C GLN A 186 -8.09 -8.82 -26.45
N THR A 187 -8.43 -8.30 -27.63
CA THR A 187 -8.91 -9.12 -28.75
C THR A 187 -7.92 -10.23 -29.07
N ASN A 188 -8.44 -11.42 -29.35
CA ASN A 188 -7.71 -12.68 -29.60
C ASN A 188 -7.02 -13.35 -28.40
N LEU A 189 -6.74 -12.65 -27.30
CA LEU A 189 -5.98 -13.27 -26.19
C LEU A 189 -6.76 -14.45 -25.57
N GLY A 190 -8.02 -14.23 -25.21
CA GLY A 190 -8.87 -15.27 -24.64
C GLY A 190 -9.10 -16.45 -25.60
N SER A 191 -9.25 -16.19 -26.90
CA SER A 191 -9.43 -17.25 -27.90
C SER A 191 -8.17 -18.08 -28.09
N PHE A 192 -6.98 -17.47 -28.11
CA PHE A 192 -5.72 -18.22 -28.20
C PHE A 192 -5.48 -19.11 -26.98
N ILE A 193 -5.75 -18.60 -25.77
CA ILE A 193 -5.64 -19.42 -24.55
C ILE A 193 -6.62 -20.60 -24.64
N ARG A 194 -7.88 -20.34 -25.01
CA ARG A 194 -8.92 -21.37 -25.14
C ARG A 194 -8.58 -22.45 -26.17
N GLU A 195 -8.12 -22.05 -27.35
CA GLU A 195 -7.73 -22.96 -28.44
C GLU A 195 -6.58 -23.90 -28.01
N ILE A 196 -5.61 -23.40 -27.23
CA ILE A 196 -4.53 -24.21 -26.67
C ILE A 196 -5.06 -25.18 -25.60
N GLU A 197 -5.95 -24.72 -24.72
CA GLU A 197 -6.56 -25.56 -23.67
C GLU A 197 -7.43 -26.68 -24.25
N GLU A 198 -8.30 -26.38 -25.21
CA GLU A 198 -9.14 -27.38 -25.90
C GLU A 198 -8.28 -28.45 -26.59
N ALA A 199 -7.17 -28.06 -27.21
CA ALA A 199 -6.24 -29.00 -27.82
C ALA A 199 -5.43 -29.84 -26.80
N LEU A 200 -5.25 -29.36 -25.57
CA LEU A 200 -4.64 -30.13 -24.48
C LEU A 200 -5.56 -31.24 -23.94
N GLU A 201 -6.88 -31.03 -24.03
CA GLU A 201 -7.92 -31.96 -23.58
C GLU A 201 -8.30 -33.02 -24.63
N ASP A 202 -7.90 -32.87 -25.90
CA ASP A 202 -8.20 -33.85 -26.98
C ASP A 202 -7.72 -35.27 -26.59
N PRO A 203 -8.65 -36.25 -26.46
CA PRO A 203 -8.32 -37.63 -26.10
C PRO A 203 -7.30 -38.29 -27.04
N HIS A 204 -7.32 -37.94 -28.34
CA HIS A 204 -6.39 -38.48 -29.33
C HIS A 204 -4.96 -37.95 -29.14
N PHE A 205 -4.83 -36.74 -28.58
CA PHE A 205 -3.54 -36.14 -28.23
C PHE A 205 -2.95 -36.78 -26.96
N MET A 206 -3.80 -37.07 -25.97
CA MET A 206 -3.38 -37.78 -24.75
C MET A 206 -2.92 -39.21 -25.01
N HIS A 207 -3.61 -39.96 -25.86
CA HIS A 207 -3.31 -41.37 -26.13
C HIS A 207 -1.96 -41.57 -26.87
N ARG A 208 -1.60 -40.65 -27.78
CA ARG A 208 -0.32 -40.73 -28.51
C ARG A 208 0.89 -40.29 -27.69
N SER A 209 0.72 -39.35 -26.74
CA SER A 209 1.77 -38.97 -25.79
C SER A 209 2.16 -40.11 -24.83
N LEU A 210 1.23 -41.01 -24.52
CA LEU A 210 1.48 -42.16 -23.63
C LEU A 210 2.09 -43.38 -24.35
N LEU A 211 1.87 -43.51 -25.67
CA LEU A 211 2.37 -44.62 -26.49
C LEU A 211 3.66 -44.28 -27.26
N GLY A 212 4.00 -42.99 -27.39
CA GLY A 212 5.24 -42.52 -27.98
C GLY A 212 6.33 -42.35 -26.94
N GLY A 213 7.11 -43.40 -26.70
CA GLY A 213 8.40 -43.29 -26.01
C GLY A 213 9.22 -42.15 -26.61
N ALA A 214 9.92 -41.41 -25.74
CA ALA A 214 10.80 -40.31 -26.09
C ALA A 214 11.93 -40.77 -27.03
N SER A 215 11.64 -40.83 -28.32
CA SER A 215 12.61 -41.15 -29.36
C SER A 215 12.13 -40.62 -30.70
N HIS A 216 12.02 -39.30 -30.79
CA HIS A 216 12.47 -38.58 -31.98
C HIS A 216 13.00 -37.23 -31.51
N SER A 217 14.33 -37.15 -31.47
CA SER A 217 15.07 -35.91 -31.64
C SER A 217 14.56 -35.22 -32.91
N LEU A 218 13.57 -34.35 -32.80
CA LEU A 218 13.32 -33.33 -33.81
C LEU A 218 14.32 -32.19 -33.57
N GLY A 219 15.06 -31.88 -34.62
CA GLY A 219 16.24 -31.04 -34.59
C GLY A 219 16.06 -29.71 -33.87
N HIS A 220 17.18 -29.30 -33.28
CA HIS A 220 17.52 -27.97 -32.78
C HIS A 220 17.45 -26.85 -33.85
N HIS A 221 16.35 -26.76 -34.60
CA HIS A 221 16.07 -25.67 -35.53
C HIS A 221 14.65 -25.19 -35.36
N GLY A 222 14.48 -23.91 -34.99
CA GLY A 222 13.15 -23.29 -35.02
C GLY A 222 13.05 -21.96 -34.29
N GLY A 223 13.95 -21.01 -34.57
CA GLY A 223 13.56 -19.61 -34.38
C GLY A 223 12.34 -19.34 -35.26
N PHE A 224 11.19 -19.11 -34.63
CA PHE A 224 9.94 -18.75 -35.29
C PHE A 224 10.06 -17.35 -35.92
N SER A 225 10.65 -17.28 -37.11
CA SER A 225 10.59 -16.11 -37.98
C SER A 225 10.67 -16.57 -39.42
N GLY A 226 9.58 -16.33 -40.15
CA GLY A 226 9.55 -16.43 -41.60
C GLY A 226 8.51 -17.38 -42.18
N ILE A 227 7.24 -17.34 -41.74
CA ILE A 227 6.11 -17.72 -42.60
C ILE A 227 5.00 -16.67 -42.43
N HIS A 228 4.57 -16.15 -43.58
CA HIS A 228 3.46 -15.23 -43.76
C HIS A 228 2.15 -15.84 -43.20
N ASN A 229 1.43 -15.08 -42.38
CA ASN A 229 -0.03 -15.12 -42.16
C ASN A 229 -0.79 -16.42 -41.80
N ASP A 230 -0.16 -17.56 -41.51
CA ASP A 230 -0.91 -18.79 -41.21
C ASP A 230 -0.99 -19.10 -39.70
N GLN A 231 -2.23 -19.17 -39.20
CA GLN A 231 -2.62 -19.68 -37.88
C GLN A 231 -1.80 -20.94 -37.53
N PHE A 232 -1.11 -20.95 -36.38
CA PHE A 232 -0.36 -22.14 -35.98
C PHE A 232 -1.32 -23.28 -35.64
N PRO A 233 -1.05 -24.53 -36.04
CA PRO A 233 -1.92 -25.64 -35.68
C PRO A 233 -2.03 -25.77 -34.16
N ALA A 234 -3.24 -25.66 -33.62
CA ALA A 234 -3.54 -25.70 -32.17
C ALA A 234 -2.86 -26.88 -31.45
N ARG A 235 -2.80 -28.05 -32.11
CA ARG A 235 -2.14 -29.26 -31.59
C ARG A 235 -0.63 -29.10 -31.36
N SER A 236 0.06 -28.36 -32.24
CA SER A 236 1.49 -28.08 -32.09
C SER A 236 1.72 -27.20 -30.86
N LEU A 237 0.92 -26.14 -30.73
CA LEU A 237 0.94 -25.24 -29.59
C LEU A 237 0.64 -25.98 -28.28
N ALA A 238 -0.35 -26.88 -28.26
CA ALA A 238 -0.67 -27.72 -27.11
C ALA A 238 0.48 -28.66 -26.72
N SER A 239 1.24 -29.20 -27.69
CA SER A 239 2.45 -29.98 -27.41
C SER A 239 3.55 -29.16 -26.75
N VAL A 240 3.77 -27.94 -27.23
CA VAL A 240 4.72 -27.01 -26.61
C VAL A 240 4.28 -26.63 -25.20
N ALA A 241 2.99 -26.31 -25.02
CA ALA A 241 2.41 -25.97 -23.72
C ALA A 241 2.57 -27.13 -22.72
N ARG A 242 2.28 -28.37 -23.11
CA ARG A 242 2.47 -29.56 -22.26
C ARG A 242 3.92 -29.72 -21.81
N GLY A 243 4.87 -29.55 -22.73
CA GLY A 243 6.30 -29.59 -22.41
C GLY A 243 6.69 -28.59 -21.32
N HIS A 244 6.24 -27.34 -21.44
CA HIS A 244 6.53 -26.31 -20.46
C HIS A 244 5.75 -26.45 -19.14
N ILE A 245 4.53 -27.03 -19.15
CA ILE A 245 3.82 -27.38 -17.91
C ILE A 245 4.64 -28.41 -17.12
N VAL A 246 5.09 -29.48 -17.77
CA VAL A 246 5.92 -30.51 -17.14
C VAL A 246 7.25 -29.94 -16.65
N GLU A 247 7.85 -29.02 -17.42
CA GLU A 247 9.09 -28.35 -17.01
C GLU A 247 8.92 -27.53 -15.72
N MET A 248 7.82 -26.78 -15.60
CA MET A 248 7.57 -25.83 -14.51
C MET A 248 6.99 -26.48 -13.25
N GLU A 249 5.97 -27.34 -13.39
CA GLU A 249 5.23 -27.97 -12.28
C GLU A 249 5.61 -29.44 -12.04
N GLY A 250 6.35 -30.05 -12.96
CA GLY A 250 6.71 -31.46 -12.92
C GLY A 250 5.71 -32.38 -13.63
N PRO A 251 6.09 -33.66 -13.86
CA PRO A 251 5.29 -34.60 -14.63
C PRO A 251 4.01 -35.07 -13.91
N SER A 252 3.93 -34.90 -12.60
CA SER A 252 2.76 -35.28 -11.78
C SER A 252 1.70 -34.19 -11.68
N HIS A 253 1.90 -33.03 -12.31
CA HIS A 253 0.96 -31.93 -12.25
C HIS A 253 -0.22 -32.15 -13.20
N SER A 254 -1.43 -32.16 -12.65
CA SER A 254 -2.66 -32.12 -13.45
C SER A 254 -2.99 -30.68 -13.78
N TYR A 255 -2.85 -30.32 -15.06
CA TYR A 255 -3.26 -29.00 -15.54
C TYR A 255 -4.78 -28.85 -15.47
N HIS A 256 -5.24 -27.74 -14.90
CA HIS A 256 -6.66 -27.36 -14.88
C HIS A 256 -6.89 -26.14 -15.76
N PRO A 257 -7.68 -26.26 -16.84
CA PRO A 257 -7.93 -25.15 -17.76
C PRO A 257 -8.59 -23.95 -17.08
N MET A 258 -8.18 -22.75 -17.49
CA MET A 258 -8.80 -21.49 -17.10
C MET A 258 -10.28 -21.46 -17.47
N PHE A 259 -10.66 -22.03 -18.61
CA PHE A 259 -12.04 -22.09 -19.08
C PHE A 259 -12.79 -23.37 -18.67
N SER A 260 -12.27 -24.13 -17.70
CA SER A 260 -12.99 -25.27 -17.13
C SER A 260 -14.27 -24.84 -16.42
N SER A 261 -15.27 -25.72 -16.37
CA SER A 261 -16.57 -25.45 -15.72
C SER A 261 -16.43 -24.95 -14.29
N GLY A 262 -15.55 -25.56 -13.49
CA GLY A 262 -15.30 -25.14 -12.10
C GLY A 262 -14.72 -23.72 -11.99
N ASN A 263 -13.81 -23.34 -12.89
CA ASN A 263 -13.26 -21.99 -12.92
C ASN A 263 -14.28 -20.96 -13.43
N ILE A 264 -15.14 -21.34 -14.39
CA ILE A 264 -16.26 -20.50 -14.83
C ILE A 264 -17.21 -20.21 -13.66
N THR A 265 -17.61 -21.22 -12.88
CA THR A 265 -18.47 -21.03 -11.69
C THR A 265 -17.80 -20.14 -10.63
N MET A 266 -16.48 -20.25 -10.48
CA MET A 266 -15.71 -19.36 -9.60
C MET A 266 -15.75 -17.91 -10.09
N VAL A 267 -15.64 -17.68 -11.40
CA VAL A 267 -15.75 -16.34 -12.00
C VAL A 267 -17.17 -15.79 -11.91
N GLU A 268 -18.21 -16.62 -12.08
CA GLU A 268 -19.61 -16.22 -11.84
C GLU A 268 -19.82 -15.76 -10.39
N SER A 269 -19.21 -16.47 -9.45
CA SER A 269 -19.24 -16.10 -8.02
C SER A 269 -18.50 -14.78 -7.78
N LEU A 270 -17.38 -14.55 -8.48
CA LEU A 270 -16.65 -13.28 -8.44
C LEU A 270 -17.47 -12.14 -9.05
N LEU A 271 -18.20 -12.36 -10.15
CA LEU A 271 -19.10 -11.37 -10.75
C LEU A 271 -20.20 -10.94 -9.77
N LYS A 272 -20.80 -11.89 -9.03
CA LYS A 272 -21.75 -11.57 -7.95
C LYS A 272 -21.09 -10.76 -6.83
N HIS A 273 -19.84 -11.05 -6.50
CA HIS A 273 -19.08 -10.29 -5.50
C HIS A 273 -18.78 -8.84 -5.98
N ILE A 274 -18.40 -8.68 -7.25
CA ILE A 274 -18.21 -7.37 -7.90
C ILE A 274 -19.50 -6.55 -7.89
N GLN A 275 -20.64 -7.18 -8.21
CA GLN A 275 -21.95 -6.52 -8.21
C GLN A 275 -22.30 -5.96 -6.82
N ARG A 276 -22.12 -6.75 -5.76
CA ARG A 276 -22.35 -6.30 -4.37
C ARG A 276 -21.42 -5.13 -3.99
N ALA A 277 -20.16 -5.20 -4.43
CA ALA A 277 -19.19 -4.14 -4.17
C ALA A 277 -19.55 -2.84 -4.92
N HIS A 278 -20.04 -2.95 -6.16
CA HIS A 278 -20.53 -1.82 -6.96
C HIS A 278 -21.74 -1.15 -6.28
N GLU A 279 -22.72 -1.92 -5.84
CA GLU A 279 -23.89 -1.42 -5.10
C GLU A 279 -23.52 -0.74 -3.77
N ALA A 280 -22.47 -1.22 -3.10
CA ALA A 280 -21.96 -0.57 -1.88
C ALA A 280 -21.33 0.79 -2.19
N VAL A 281 -20.46 0.87 -3.21
CA VAL A 281 -19.80 2.13 -3.62
C VAL A 281 -20.82 3.14 -4.16
N MET A 282 -21.83 2.70 -4.91
CA MET A 282 -22.91 3.56 -5.40
C MET A 282 -23.73 4.16 -4.25
N ARG A 283 -23.98 3.40 -3.18
CA ARG A 283 -24.64 3.92 -1.97
C ARG A 283 -23.78 4.95 -1.26
N GLU A 284 -22.47 4.73 -1.15
CA GLU A 284 -21.52 5.69 -0.58
C GLU A 284 -21.46 6.98 -1.41
N GLN A 285 -21.41 6.86 -2.74
CA GLN A 285 -21.44 7.99 -3.67
C GLN A 285 -22.72 8.83 -3.49
N GLN A 286 -23.87 8.16 -3.36
CA GLN A 286 -25.16 8.83 -3.18
C GLN A 286 -25.25 9.52 -1.80
N GLN A 287 -24.71 8.91 -0.75
CA GLN A 287 -24.61 9.52 0.58
C GLN A 287 -23.71 10.76 0.56
N HIS A 288 -22.55 10.68 -0.12
CA HIS A 288 -21.63 11.81 -0.25
C HIS A 288 -22.25 12.96 -1.06
N PHE A 289 -23.00 12.65 -2.13
CA PHE A 289 -23.73 13.67 -2.90
C PHE A 289 -24.83 14.33 -2.07
N ARG A 290 -25.59 13.54 -1.28
CA ARG A 290 -26.60 14.08 -0.35
C ARG A 290 -26.00 14.95 0.74
N ALA A 291 -24.85 14.57 1.31
CA ALA A 291 -24.13 15.35 2.30
C ALA A 291 -23.60 16.68 1.71
N CYS A 292 -23.05 16.64 0.49
CA CYS A 292 -22.65 17.84 -0.24
C CYS A 292 -23.85 18.72 -0.59
N ALA A 293 -24.97 18.16 -1.08
CA ALA A 293 -26.17 18.93 -1.40
C ALA A 293 -26.78 19.62 -0.17
N ALA A 294 -26.69 18.99 1.01
CA ALA A 294 -27.07 19.62 2.28
C ALA A 294 -26.07 20.71 2.73
N GLY A 295 -24.78 20.59 2.39
CA GLY A 295 -23.73 21.58 2.69
C GLY A 295 -23.60 22.74 1.69
N VAL A 296 -24.17 22.64 0.49
CA VAL A 296 -24.09 23.64 -0.59
C VAL A 296 -24.87 24.94 -0.29
N SER A 297 -25.56 25.04 0.85
CA SER A 297 -26.03 26.34 1.35
C SER A 297 -24.88 27.24 1.84
N ALA A 298 -23.64 26.74 1.95
CA ALA A 298 -22.47 27.54 2.30
C ALA A 298 -21.25 27.24 1.39
N GLY A 299 -21.01 28.12 0.41
CA GLY A 299 -19.67 28.37 -0.15
C GLY A 299 -19.16 27.42 -1.24
N ALA A 300 -19.63 27.61 -2.48
CA ALA A 300 -19.02 26.99 -3.65
C ALA A 300 -17.87 27.87 -4.20
N ASN A 301 -16.63 27.38 -4.10
CA ASN A 301 -15.55 27.73 -5.03
C ASN A 301 -14.42 26.68 -4.95
N GLY A 302 -14.58 25.57 -5.68
CA GLY A 302 -13.58 24.52 -5.81
C GLY A 302 -12.99 24.49 -7.22
N ARG A 303 -11.81 25.09 -7.40
CA ARG A 303 -11.05 25.14 -8.65
C ARG A 303 -10.39 23.76 -8.88
N VAL A 304 -10.81 23.04 -9.93
CA VAL A 304 -10.24 21.72 -10.29
C VAL A 304 -8.81 21.90 -10.80
N LYS A 305 -7.83 21.40 -10.03
CA LYS A 305 -6.41 21.37 -10.41
C LYS A 305 -6.18 20.17 -11.34
N LYS A 306 -5.98 20.42 -12.64
CA LYS A 306 -5.52 19.41 -13.61
C LYS A 306 -4.07 19.03 -13.29
N GLU A 307 -3.86 18.01 -12.47
CA GLU A 307 -2.53 17.41 -12.32
C GLU A 307 -2.17 16.57 -13.55
N SER A 308 -0.96 16.78 -14.07
CA SER A 308 -0.46 16.16 -15.28
C SER A 308 -0.24 14.65 -15.07
N TRP A 309 -0.89 13.83 -15.90
CA TRP A 309 -0.88 12.36 -15.86
C TRP A 309 0.53 11.74 -15.81
N PHE A 310 1.53 12.42 -16.38
CA PHE A 310 2.94 12.00 -16.38
C PHE A 310 3.58 12.04 -14.99
N LEU A 311 3.26 13.06 -14.18
CA LEU A 311 3.73 13.15 -12.79
C LEU A 311 3.08 12.07 -11.92
N ASN A 312 1.82 11.72 -12.21
CA ASN A 312 1.12 10.64 -11.53
C ASN A 312 1.73 9.26 -11.89
N ALA A 313 2.12 9.06 -13.15
CA ALA A 313 2.81 7.84 -13.60
C ALA A 313 4.22 7.69 -12.99
N ILE A 314 4.99 8.78 -12.88
CA ILE A 314 6.32 8.77 -12.24
C ILE A 314 6.19 8.55 -10.72
N ARG A 315 5.26 9.24 -10.06
CA ARG A 315 4.99 9.09 -8.63
C ARG A 315 4.57 7.66 -8.29
N TYR A 316 3.79 7.02 -9.16
CA TYR A 316 3.35 5.64 -9.02
C TYR A 316 4.45 4.59 -9.30
N ILE A 317 5.48 4.92 -10.09
CA ILE A 317 6.63 4.03 -10.34
C ILE A 317 7.63 4.08 -9.18
N PHE A 318 7.83 5.27 -8.57
CA PHE A 318 8.83 5.48 -7.52
C PHE A 318 8.28 5.35 -6.09
N ASP A 319 6.99 5.60 -5.86
CA ASP A 319 6.40 5.61 -4.51
C ASP A 319 5.59 4.32 -4.25
N SER A 320 6.10 3.47 -3.36
CA SER A 320 5.36 2.36 -2.74
C SER A 320 5.47 2.40 -1.23
N SER A 321 5.95 3.52 -0.68
CA SER A 321 5.56 3.88 0.67
C SER A 321 4.05 4.09 0.62
N SER A 322 3.31 3.43 1.50
CA SER A 322 1.89 3.69 1.68
C SER A 322 1.65 5.20 1.69
N PRO A 323 0.94 5.79 0.70
CA PRO A 323 0.29 7.05 0.97
C PRO A 323 -0.69 6.71 2.08
N THR A 324 -0.47 7.32 3.25
CA THR A 324 -1.47 7.47 4.30
C THR A 324 -2.80 7.74 3.63
N GLU A 325 -3.85 7.08 4.12
CA GLU A 325 -5.23 7.19 3.63
C GLU A 325 -5.61 8.65 3.41
N ASP A 326 -5.30 9.15 2.22
CA ASP A 326 -5.84 10.37 1.68
C ASP A 326 -7.36 10.15 1.68
N GLU A 327 -8.11 11.11 2.21
CA GLU A 327 -9.58 11.11 2.14
C GLU A 327 -9.98 10.58 0.77
N ILE A 328 -10.77 9.49 0.73
CA ILE A 328 -11.21 8.89 -0.53
C ILE A 328 -11.91 9.99 -1.29
N SER A 329 -11.21 10.56 -2.28
CA SER A 329 -11.70 11.72 -2.99
C SER A 329 -12.97 11.32 -3.72
N SER A 330 -13.91 12.24 -3.88
CA SER A 330 -15.10 12.00 -4.71
C SER A 330 -14.73 11.51 -6.13
N ASP A 331 -13.56 11.90 -6.64
CA ASP A 331 -13.01 11.40 -7.90
C ASP A 331 -12.56 9.93 -7.82
N ASP A 332 -12.10 9.47 -6.67
CA ASP A 332 -11.69 8.08 -6.47
C ASP A 332 -12.89 7.15 -6.29
N ILE A 333 -13.97 7.62 -5.65
CA ILE A 333 -15.26 6.90 -5.63
C ILE A 333 -15.78 6.72 -7.07
N ARG A 334 -15.80 7.79 -7.87
CA ARG A 334 -16.22 7.72 -9.28
C ARG A 334 -15.38 6.77 -10.11
N LYS A 335 -14.04 6.81 -9.97
CA LYS A 335 -13.14 5.87 -10.66
C LYS A 335 -13.40 4.43 -10.25
N THR A 336 -13.70 4.20 -8.97
CA THR A 336 -13.99 2.87 -8.42
C THR A 336 -15.22 2.26 -9.09
N VAL A 337 -16.31 3.03 -9.22
CA VAL A 337 -17.50 2.61 -9.96
C VAL A 337 -17.15 2.22 -11.41
N ILE A 338 -16.45 3.10 -12.13
CA ILE A 338 -16.04 2.85 -13.52
C ILE A 338 -15.16 1.59 -13.64
N HIS A 339 -14.24 1.39 -12.70
CA HIS A 339 -13.36 0.23 -12.66
C HIS A 339 -14.13 -1.08 -12.46
N LEU A 340 -15.09 -1.10 -11.52
CA LEU A 340 -15.91 -2.28 -11.24
C LEU A 340 -16.82 -2.63 -12.42
N GLU A 341 -17.52 -1.65 -13.00
CA GLU A 341 -18.39 -1.86 -14.18
C GLU A 341 -17.60 -2.38 -15.39
N THR A 342 -16.42 -1.80 -15.60
CA THR A 342 -15.58 -2.19 -16.73
C THR A 342 -14.98 -3.58 -16.52
N ALA A 343 -14.57 -3.91 -15.29
CA ALA A 343 -14.12 -5.25 -14.95
C ALA A 343 -15.23 -6.29 -15.12
N GLN A 344 -16.47 -5.97 -14.72
CA GLN A 344 -17.63 -6.83 -14.90
C GLN A 344 -17.89 -7.11 -16.38
N ARG A 345 -17.91 -6.07 -17.23
CA ARG A 345 -18.04 -6.20 -18.69
C ARG A 345 -16.91 -7.06 -19.29
N HIS A 346 -15.67 -6.81 -18.90
CA HIS A 346 -14.52 -7.59 -19.37
C HIS A 346 -14.62 -9.07 -18.99
N LEU A 347 -14.88 -9.40 -17.71
CA LEU A 347 -15.00 -10.79 -17.27
C LEU A 347 -16.15 -11.52 -17.96
N SER A 348 -17.29 -10.85 -18.10
CA SER A 348 -18.45 -11.39 -18.82
C SER A 348 -18.09 -11.72 -20.27
N GLY A 349 -17.36 -10.84 -20.95
CA GLY A 349 -16.89 -11.07 -22.33
C GLY A 349 -15.79 -12.14 -22.44
N ILE A 350 -14.85 -12.20 -21.50
CA ILE A 350 -13.76 -13.20 -21.50
C ILE A 350 -14.33 -14.63 -21.37
N PHE A 351 -15.30 -14.81 -20.46
CA PHE A 351 -15.87 -16.10 -20.11
C PHE A 351 -17.22 -16.39 -20.78
N ASN A 352 -17.72 -15.49 -21.63
CA ASN A 352 -19.05 -15.58 -22.26
C ASN A 352 -20.19 -15.82 -21.26
N ILE A 353 -20.13 -15.17 -20.09
CA ILE A 353 -21.15 -15.27 -19.04
C ILE A 353 -22.20 -14.20 -19.27
N LEU A 354 -23.47 -14.60 -19.36
CA LEU A 354 -24.60 -13.67 -19.39
C LEU A 354 -24.85 -13.15 -17.96
N VAL A 355 -24.47 -11.90 -17.71
CA VAL A 355 -24.85 -11.21 -16.49
C VAL A 355 -26.32 -10.79 -16.63
N PRO A 356 -27.22 -11.10 -15.69
CA PRO A 356 -28.54 -10.49 -15.63
C PRO A 356 -28.34 -8.97 -15.47
N PHE A 357 -28.48 -8.26 -16.57
CA PHE A 357 -28.51 -6.81 -16.60
C PHE A 357 -29.89 -6.41 -16.06
N GLU A 358 -29.95 -5.99 -14.80
CA GLU A 358 -31.06 -5.20 -14.26
C GLU A 358 -30.66 -3.71 -14.44
N PRO A 359 -30.98 -3.08 -15.57
CA PRO A 359 -30.80 -1.65 -15.70
C PRO A 359 -31.77 -0.97 -14.73
N GLY A 360 -31.22 -0.25 -13.76
CA GLY A 360 -31.96 0.75 -13.01
C GLY A 360 -32.45 1.84 -13.95
N HIS A 361 -33.59 1.62 -14.59
CA HIS A 361 -34.34 2.65 -15.30
C HIS A 361 -35.36 3.28 -14.36
N SER A 362 -35.13 4.56 -14.13
CA SER A 362 -36.13 5.55 -13.76
C SER A 362 -37.33 5.54 -14.72
N SER A 363 -38.46 4.97 -14.31
CA SER A 363 -39.80 5.41 -14.74
C SER A 363 -40.90 4.79 -13.86
N THR A 364 -41.67 5.69 -13.26
CA THR A 364 -43.06 5.61 -12.79
C THR A 364 -43.92 4.43 -13.28
N GLY A 365 -44.61 3.77 -12.34
CA GLY A 365 -46.01 3.35 -12.55
C GLY A 365 -46.35 1.88 -12.23
N ILE A 366 -47.06 1.69 -11.11
CA ILE A 366 -48.21 0.79 -10.91
C ILE A 366 -47.96 -0.74 -10.99
N GLY A 367 -48.08 -1.43 -9.85
CA GLY A 367 -48.18 -2.90 -9.77
C GLY A 367 -49.50 -3.44 -10.35
N PRO A 368 -49.72 -4.77 -10.42
CA PRO A 368 -49.90 -5.55 -9.19
C PRO A 368 -49.39 -7.02 -9.20
N GLY A 369 -49.13 -7.53 -7.98
CA GLY A 369 -49.30 -8.90 -7.46
C GLY A 369 -49.05 -10.13 -8.33
N TYR A 370 -48.13 -11.02 -7.91
CA TYR A 370 -48.46 -12.26 -7.17
C TYR A 370 -47.20 -13.12 -6.89
N GLN A 371 -47.15 -13.63 -5.65
CA GLN A 371 -46.56 -14.90 -5.15
C GLN A 371 -45.05 -15.14 -5.10
N ASP A 372 -44.51 -14.81 -3.91
CA ASP A 372 -43.77 -15.68 -2.99
C ASP A 372 -43.39 -17.09 -3.46
N THR A 373 -42.08 -17.30 -3.62
CA THR A 373 -41.40 -18.48 -3.06
C THR A 373 -40.01 -18.05 -2.60
N ASN A 374 -39.76 -18.06 -1.28
CA ASN A 374 -38.46 -18.37 -0.68
C ASN A 374 -38.58 -18.38 0.86
N GLN A 375 -39.03 -19.52 1.37
CA GLN A 375 -38.62 -19.97 2.70
C GLN A 375 -37.15 -20.38 2.63
N LEU A 376 -36.25 -19.48 3.01
CA LEU A 376 -35.04 -19.83 3.77
C LEU A 376 -34.41 -18.56 4.38
N ASP A 377 -35.21 -17.81 5.14
CA ASP A 377 -34.73 -16.66 5.90
C ASP A 377 -35.17 -16.80 7.35
N SER A 378 -34.32 -17.44 8.15
CA SER A 378 -34.42 -17.46 9.61
C SER A 378 -33.08 -17.86 10.21
N PHE A 379 -32.18 -16.87 10.40
CA PHE A 379 -31.19 -16.97 11.50
C PHE A 379 -30.56 -15.67 12.01
N TYR A 380 -30.97 -14.47 11.59
CA TYR A 380 -30.43 -13.24 12.19
C TYR A 380 -31.52 -12.28 12.65
N GLN A 381 -32.09 -12.59 13.82
CA GLN A 381 -32.96 -11.70 14.56
C GLN A 381 -32.16 -10.50 15.11
N TYR A 382 -32.31 -9.34 14.47
CA TYR A 382 -31.86 -8.06 14.99
C TYR A 382 -32.68 -7.67 16.22
N HIS A 383 -32.05 -7.65 17.40
CA HIS A 383 -32.62 -6.98 18.56
C HIS A 383 -32.46 -5.46 18.39
N GLN A 384 -33.59 -4.80 18.19
CA GLN A 384 -33.77 -3.36 18.14
C GLN A 384 -33.57 -2.79 19.55
N PHE A 385 -32.51 -2.01 19.79
CA PHE A 385 -32.35 -1.21 21.00
C PHE A 385 -31.99 0.24 20.67
N LYS A 386 -32.70 1.14 21.36
CA LYS A 386 -32.79 2.60 21.25
C LYS A 386 -31.40 3.30 21.16
N PRO A 387 -31.21 4.31 20.29
CA PRO A 387 -29.96 5.05 20.18
C PRO A 387 -29.78 6.02 21.36
N SER A 388 -28.57 6.05 21.92
CA SER A 388 -28.10 7.05 22.88
C SER A 388 -27.13 8.01 22.18
N ASP A 389 -27.34 9.31 22.40
CA ASP A 389 -26.90 10.50 21.65
C ASP A 389 -25.39 10.80 21.50
N ASP A 390 -24.48 9.82 21.59
CA ASP A 390 -23.05 10.08 21.37
C ASP A 390 -22.56 9.51 20.03
N HIS A 391 -22.57 10.35 19.00
CA HIS A 391 -22.38 9.94 17.60
C HIS A 391 -20.92 9.82 17.15
N THR A 392 -19.93 10.15 17.99
CA THR A 392 -18.51 10.20 17.58
C THR A 392 -17.64 9.10 18.20
N SER A 393 -17.98 8.58 19.38
CA SER A 393 -17.14 7.60 20.09
C SER A 393 -17.51 6.14 19.77
N PRO A 394 -16.56 5.23 19.52
CA PRO A 394 -16.85 3.80 19.36
C PRO A 394 -17.43 3.19 20.64
N ARG A 395 -18.32 2.21 20.53
CA ARG A 395 -19.04 1.65 21.68
C ARG A 395 -18.10 0.94 22.66
N TYR A 396 -17.96 1.46 23.87
CA TYR A 396 -17.15 0.88 24.95
C TYR A 396 -18.03 0.48 26.15
N VAL A 397 -17.48 -0.36 27.03
CA VAL A 397 -18.03 -0.71 28.34
C VAL A 397 -17.05 -0.24 29.40
N SER A 398 -17.55 0.43 30.44
CA SER A 398 -16.74 0.89 31.56
C SER A 398 -16.33 -0.31 32.42
N SER A 399 -15.03 -0.55 32.54
CA SER A 399 -14.42 -1.56 33.41
C SER A 399 -13.64 -0.87 34.54
N PRO A 400 -13.43 -1.52 35.70
CA PRO A 400 -12.63 -0.96 36.81
C PRO A 400 -11.20 -0.52 36.42
N LYS A 401 -10.69 -0.98 35.27
CA LYS A 401 -9.36 -0.64 34.73
C LYS A 401 -9.40 0.37 33.57
N GLY A 402 -10.54 1.01 33.33
CA GLY A 402 -10.77 1.97 32.25
C GLY A 402 -11.79 1.48 31.20
N PRO A 403 -12.13 2.32 30.22
CA PRO A 403 -13.09 1.98 29.18
C PRO A 403 -12.51 0.89 28.25
N VAL A 404 -13.24 -0.21 28.08
CA VAL A 404 -12.86 -1.31 27.17
C VAL A 404 -13.83 -1.37 26.01
N LEU A 405 -13.32 -1.36 24.79
CA LEU A 405 -14.13 -1.45 23.57
C LEU A 405 -14.91 -2.77 23.52
N THR A 406 -16.22 -2.67 23.27
CA THR A 406 -17.09 -3.83 23.01
C THR A 406 -16.71 -4.50 21.69
N ASN A 407 -17.11 -5.77 21.48
CA ASN A 407 -16.90 -6.43 20.18
C ASN A 407 -17.49 -5.63 19.00
N TYR A 408 -18.63 -4.97 19.22
CA TYR A 408 -19.22 -4.06 18.24
C TYR A 408 -18.42 -2.76 18.09
N GLY A 409 -17.91 -2.18 19.17
CA GLY A 409 -17.01 -1.02 19.12
C GLY A 409 -15.68 -1.31 18.42
N ARG A 410 -15.15 -2.53 18.57
CA ARG A 410 -14.00 -3.03 17.81
C ARG A 410 -14.33 -3.15 16.33
N HIS A 411 -15.48 -3.74 16.00
CA HIS A 411 -15.96 -3.80 14.61
C HIS A 411 -16.11 -2.39 14.02
N GLN A 412 -16.69 -1.42 14.74
CA GLN A 412 -16.82 -0.03 14.30
C GLN A 412 -15.47 0.63 13.98
N LEU A 413 -14.42 0.33 14.75
CA LEU A 413 -13.07 0.83 14.49
C LEU A 413 -12.40 0.10 13.31
N MET A 414 -12.53 -1.23 13.26
CA MET A 414 -11.93 -2.06 12.21
C MET A 414 -12.57 -1.83 10.84
N SER A 415 -13.86 -1.48 10.81
CA SER A 415 -14.60 -1.16 9.60
C SER A 415 -14.64 0.35 9.31
N GLY A 416 -13.91 1.18 10.08
CA GLY A 416 -13.83 2.63 9.88
C GLY A 416 -15.13 3.41 10.11
N LEU A 417 -16.19 2.78 10.63
CA LEU A 417 -17.49 3.41 10.91
C LEU A 417 -17.40 4.49 11.99
N ARG A 418 -16.40 4.41 12.87
CA ARG A 418 -16.04 5.46 13.85
C ARG A 418 -14.51 5.50 13.98
N ARG A 419 -13.93 6.68 14.27
CA ARG A 419 -12.49 6.87 14.47
C ARG A 419 -12.24 7.41 15.87
N LEU A 420 -11.24 6.88 16.56
CA LEU A 420 -10.72 7.49 17.79
C LEU A 420 -9.72 8.58 17.38
N ASP A 421 -9.80 9.74 18.01
CA ASP A 421 -8.73 10.76 17.92
C ASP A 421 -7.51 10.26 18.71
N LEU A 422 -6.76 9.36 18.08
CA LEU A 422 -5.59 8.71 18.67
C LEU A 422 -4.40 9.67 18.60
N LYS A 423 -4.18 10.41 19.67
CA LYS A 423 -2.93 11.15 19.86
C LYS A 423 -1.78 10.17 20.10
N TYR A 424 -0.68 10.32 19.35
CA TYR A 424 0.52 9.53 19.59
C TYR A 424 1.09 9.88 20.97
N GLU A 425 1.22 8.86 21.82
CA GLU A 425 1.65 9.01 23.23
C GLU A 425 3.11 8.61 23.47
N GLY A 426 3.80 8.07 22.45
CA GLY A 426 5.20 7.65 22.56
C GLY A 426 6.18 8.81 22.40
N ASP A 427 7.48 8.50 22.38
CA ASP A 427 8.52 9.51 22.15
C ASP A 427 8.37 10.15 20.76
N PRO A 428 8.16 11.47 20.64
CA PRO A 428 7.96 12.15 19.37
C PRO A 428 9.19 12.07 18.45
N ASP A 429 10.40 11.94 19.00
CA ASP A 429 11.63 11.79 18.22
C ASP A 429 11.75 10.38 17.62
N LEU A 430 11.05 9.39 18.18
CA LEU A 430 10.96 8.01 17.70
C LEU A 430 9.68 7.71 16.90
N LYS A 431 8.86 8.72 16.62
CA LYS A 431 7.69 8.56 15.75
C LYS A 431 8.11 7.93 14.42
N PRO A 432 7.31 7.04 13.81
CA PRO A 432 7.58 6.51 12.48
C PRO A 432 7.92 7.64 11.49
N ILE A 433 8.96 7.46 10.67
CA ILE A 433 9.43 8.47 9.72
C ILE A 433 8.30 8.78 8.73
N CYS A 434 7.92 10.05 8.64
CA CYS A 434 6.82 10.51 7.81
C CYS A 434 7.25 10.76 6.36
N THR A 435 6.29 10.75 5.43
CA THR A 435 6.52 10.95 3.99
C THR A 435 7.05 12.34 3.63
N PHE A 436 6.79 13.35 4.45
CA PHE A 436 7.32 14.72 4.29
C PHE A 436 8.73 14.90 4.87
N GLU A 437 9.32 13.86 5.47
CA GLU A 437 10.67 13.89 6.02
C GLU A 437 11.67 13.21 5.05
N ILE A 438 12.94 13.59 5.12
CA ILE A 438 14.04 12.90 4.41
C ILE A 438 14.60 11.79 5.32
N PRO A 439 14.42 10.49 5.01
CA PRO A 439 14.69 9.41 5.97
C PRO A 439 16.14 9.32 6.45
N PHE A 440 17.10 9.53 5.56
CA PHE A 440 18.52 9.56 5.92
C PHE A 440 18.82 10.68 6.91
N LEU A 441 18.29 11.88 6.66
CA LEU A 441 18.53 13.06 7.49
C LEU A 441 17.84 12.95 8.85
N VAL A 442 16.63 12.36 8.94
CA VAL A 442 15.98 12.06 10.23
C VAL A 442 16.89 11.18 11.09
N ARG A 443 17.42 10.09 10.53
CA ARG A 443 18.31 9.17 11.27
C ARG A 443 19.61 9.83 11.69
N TRP A 444 20.21 10.63 10.82
CA TRP A 444 21.46 11.34 11.12
C TRP A 444 21.25 12.43 12.18
N LEU A 445 20.22 13.27 12.04
CA LEU A 445 19.88 14.30 13.01
C LEU A 445 19.49 13.71 14.36
N TYR A 446 18.73 12.61 14.37
CA TYR A 446 18.39 11.89 15.60
C TYR A 446 19.65 11.37 16.31
N THR A 447 20.59 10.80 15.55
CA THR A 447 21.89 10.36 16.10
C THR A 447 22.66 11.54 16.69
N LEU A 448 22.74 12.66 15.96
CA LEU A 448 23.41 13.88 16.40
C LEU A 448 22.77 14.44 17.68
N THR A 449 21.44 14.59 17.72
CA THR A 449 20.76 15.09 18.92
C THR A 449 20.87 14.14 20.09
N THR A 450 20.86 12.83 19.85
CA THR A 450 21.09 11.84 20.91
C THR A 450 22.50 11.99 21.49
N LEU A 451 23.53 12.14 20.65
CA LEU A 451 24.90 12.39 21.11
C LEU A 451 25.01 13.68 21.95
N ILE A 452 24.38 14.77 21.49
CA ILE A 452 24.38 16.06 22.20
C ILE A 452 23.64 15.95 23.54
N ASN A 453 22.44 15.36 23.54
CA ASN A 453 21.63 15.21 24.75
C ASN A 453 22.27 14.24 25.75
N CYS A 454 22.97 13.18 25.29
CA CYS A 454 23.73 12.31 26.16
C CYS A 454 24.96 13.01 26.76
N LYS A 455 25.67 13.82 25.98
CA LYS A 455 26.90 14.49 26.43
C LYS A 455 26.64 15.70 27.35
N TYR A 456 25.60 16.49 27.06
CA TYR A 456 25.32 17.76 27.75
C TYR A 456 23.98 17.77 28.50
N GLY A 457 23.31 16.62 28.66
CA GLY A 457 21.96 16.54 29.22
C GLY A 457 21.81 17.18 30.60
N THR A 458 22.79 16.99 31.49
CA THR A 458 22.82 17.62 32.82
C THR A 458 22.87 19.15 32.73
N ASN A 459 23.73 19.68 31.87
CA ASN A 459 23.90 21.11 31.67
C ASN A 459 22.67 21.72 30.98
N ILE A 460 22.04 20.98 30.07
CA ILE A 460 20.79 21.36 29.40
C ILE A 460 19.65 21.45 30.43
N ALA A 461 19.54 20.48 31.33
CA ALA A 461 18.54 20.48 32.39
C ALA A 461 18.77 21.63 33.39
N GLU A 462 20.01 21.86 33.80
CA GLU A 462 20.39 22.99 34.67
C GLU A 462 20.06 24.33 34.00
N LEU A 463 20.47 24.51 32.74
CA LEU A 463 20.18 25.72 31.96
C LEU A 463 18.67 25.94 31.79
N TYR A 464 17.90 24.88 31.52
CA TYR A 464 16.44 24.97 31.39
C TYR A 464 15.76 25.33 32.72
N SER A 465 16.33 24.93 33.86
CA SER A 465 15.76 25.19 35.18
C SER A 465 15.99 26.62 35.71
N ARG A 466 16.94 27.36 35.12
CA ARG A 466 17.25 28.73 35.53
C ARG A 466 16.04 29.66 35.38
N GLN A 467 15.94 30.61 36.30
CA GLN A 467 14.89 31.65 36.33
C GLN A 467 15.39 33.01 35.81
N ASP A 468 16.57 33.03 35.19
CA ASP A 468 17.11 34.21 34.52
C ASP A 468 16.80 34.20 33.02
N LEU A 469 17.17 35.28 32.33
CA LEU A 469 16.93 35.44 30.89
C LEU A 469 17.51 34.28 30.05
N ALA A 470 18.65 33.72 30.47
CA ALA A 470 19.25 32.56 29.81
C ALA A 470 18.38 31.30 29.94
N GLY A 471 17.80 31.06 31.12
CA GLY A 471 16.85 29.97 31.33
C GLY A 471 15.55 30.14 30.55
N TYR A 472 15.02 31.36 30.46
CA TYR A 472 13.86 31.62 29.61
C TYR A 472 14.16 31.44 28.12
N LEU A 473 15.33 31.87 27.65
CA LEU A 473 15.76 31.62 26.27
C LEU A 473 15.91 30.11 26.00
N ALA A 474 16.45 29.37 26.96
CA ALA A 474 16.56 27.92 26.89
C ALA A 474 15.19 27.24 26.79
N LYS A 475 14.15 27.75 27.48
CA LYS A 475 12.77 27.26 27.38
C LYS A 475 12.11 27.51 26.01
N VAL A 476 12.57 28.50 25.25
CA VAL A 476 12.09 28.77 23.89
C VAL A 476 12.75 27.84 22.86
N ILE A 477 14.04 27.50 23.06
CA ILE A 477 14.83 26.71 22.10
C ILE A 477 14.69 25.20 22.34
N LEU A 478 14.70 24.77 23.61
CA LEU A 478 14.68 23.37 24.02
C LEU A 478 13.26 22.83 24.11
N LYS A 479 13.10 21.51 23.88
CA LYS A 479 11.84 20.83 24.17
C LYS A 479 11.65 20.75 25.69
N PRO A 480 10.44 21.01 26.20
CA PRO A 480 10.13 20.88 27.61
C PRO A 480 10.26 19.42 28.07
N PRO A 481 10.41 19.18 29.38
CA PRO A 481 10.30 17.84 29.93
C PRO A 481 8.88 17.30 29.64
N GLU A 482 8.81 16.06 29.14
CA GLU A 482 7.57 15.47 28.63
C GLU A 482 7.46 14.01 29.06
N THR A 483 6.34 13.62 29.64
CA THR A 483 6.03 12.23 29.97
C THR A 483 5.46 11.53 28.75
N VAL A 484 6.13 10.49 28.27
CA VAL A 484 5.72 9.64 27.15
C VAL A 484 5.39 8.24 27.63
N TYR A 485 4.68 7.46 26.83
CA TYR A 485 4.24 6.12 27.19
C TYR A 485 4.81 5.07 26.23
N GLU A 486 5.44 4.05 26.79
CA GLU A 486 5.98 2.91 26.07
C GLU A 486 5.13 1.66 26.36
N TYR A 487 4.84 0.88 25.33
CA TYR A 487 4.02 -0.33 25.44
C TYR A 487 4.92 -1.56 25.47
N HIS A 488 5.11 -2.12 26.67
CA HIS A 488 5.93 -3.33 26.83
C HIS A 488 5.11 -4.57 26.48
N LYS A 489 5.62 -5.35 25.51
CA LYS A 489 5.10 -6.65 25.15
C LYS A 489 5.72 -7.70 26.08
N ASN A 490 5.12 -7.90 27.25
CA ASN A 490 5.44 -9.07 28.05
C ASN A 490 4.86 -10.31 27.34
N CYS A 491 5.52 -11.46 27.48
CA CYS A 491 5.36 -12.72 26.75
C CYS A 491 4.00 -13.02 26.06
N SER A 492 4.10 -13.74 24.94
CA SER A 492 3.01 -14.24 24.07
C SER A 492 1.69 -14.47 24.82
N GLY A 493 0.75 -13.53 24.68
CA GLY A 493 -0.62 -13.66 25.17
C GLY A 493 -1.01 -12.81 26.40
N SER A 494 -0.09 -12.10 27.04
CA SER A 494 -0.43 -11.19 28.14
C SER A 494 -0.90 -9.80 27.66
N PRO A 495 -1.82 -9.12 28.38
CA PRO A 495 -2.27 -7.78 28.00
C PRO A 495 -1.11 -6.77 28.08
N HIS A 496 -1.00 -5.93 27.05
CA HIS A 496 0.06 -4.92 26.94
C HIS A 496 0.07 -4.00 28.16
N THR A 497 1.24 -3.85 28.78
CA THR A 497 1.40 -2.94 29.92
C THR A 497 1.93 -1.61 29.40
N ARG A 498 1.16 -0.54 29.66
CA ARG A 498 1.55 0.84 29.36
C ARG A 498 2.45 1.34 30.49
N VAL A 499 3.69 1.70 30.15
CA VAL A 499 4.70 2.19 31.09
C VAL A 499 4.99 3.66 30.78
N SER A 500 4.87 4.54 31.77
CA SER A 500 5.25 5.95 31.62
C SER A 500 6.76 6.11 31.69
N LYS A 501 7.31 6.95 30.83
CA LYS A 501 8.72 7.31 30.75
C LYS A 501 8.84 8.82 30.65
N ASP A 502 9.56 9.43 31.58
CA ASP A 502 9.78 10.88 31.57
C ASP A 502 11.00 11.22 30.70
N LEU A 503 10.81 12.13 29.76
CA LEU A 503 11.88 12.68 28.93
C LEU A 503 12.36 14.00 29.54
N PRO A 504 13.67 14.20 29.76
CA PRO A 504 14.21 15.46 30.26
C PRO A 504 14.11 16.57 29.20
N PRO A 505 14.35 17.84 29.58
CA PRO A 505 14.51 18.94 28.63
C PRO A 505 15.61 18.58 27.62
N ARG A 506 15.32 18.69 26.33
CA ARG A 506 16.21 18.14 25.28
C ARG A 506 16.19 18.95 24.00
N ILE A 507 17.25 18.80 23.22
CA ILE A 507 17.33 19.32 21.85
C ILE A 507 16.73 18.28 20.90
N SER A 508 15.79 18.71 20.04
CA SER A 508 15.29 17.91 18.92
C SER A 508 15.43 18.70 17.62
N LEU A 509 16.19 18.14 16.67
CA LEU A 509 16.41 18.71 15.34
C LEU A 509 15.56 18.02 14.28
N ARG A 510 14.64 17.12 14.67
CA ARG A 510 13.86 16.32 13.72
C ARG A 510 13.10 17.17 12.70
N PHE A 511 12.63 18.35 13.10
CA PHE A 511 11.93 19.29 12.21
C PHE A 511 12.78 19.74 11.01
N GLN A 512 14.11 19.77 11.13
CA GLN A 512 15.04 20.12 10.04
C GLN A 512 15.07 19.07 8.93
N ALA A 513 14.56 17.86 9.18
CA ALA A 513 14.45 16.83 8.16
C ALA A 513 13.23 17.00 7.23
N ASN A 514 12.39 18.02 7.46
CA ASN A 514 11.20 18.28 6.65
C ASN A 514 11.60 18.81 5.26
N LYS A 515 11.09 18.17 4.21
CA LYS A 515 11.37 18.52 2.80
C LYS A 515 11.02 19.98 2.47
N HIS A 516 9.96 20.51 3.08
CA HIS A 516 9.57 21.91 2.88
C HIS A 516 10.56 22.86 3.53
N VAL A 517 10.99 22.58 4.76
CA VAL A 517 11.97 23.40 5.50
C VAL A 517 13.26 23.49 4.69
N ILE A 518 13.79 22.36 4.24
CA ILE A 518 15.01 22.31 3.41
C ILE A 518 14.79 23.03 2.07
N GLY A 519 13.62 22.86 1.46
CA GLY A 519 13.27 23.58 0.22
C GLY A 519 13.27 25.09 0.39
N TYR A 520 12.72 25.60 1.51
CA TYR A 520 12.74 27.01 1.84
C TYR A 520 14.17 27.50 2.13
N GLU A 521 14.93 26.78 2.94
CA GLU A 521 16.33 27.10 3.25
C GLU A 521 17.18 27.20 1.98
N LEU A 522 17.05 26.23 1.06
CA LEU A 522 17.75 26.23 -0.22
C LEU A 522 17.28 27.37 -1.13
N GLY A 523 15.98 27.64 -1.16
CA GLY A 523 15.41 28.76 -1.93
C GLY A 523 15.91 30.12 -1.44
N PHE A 524 15.94 30.33 -0.11
CA PHE A 524 16.49 31.55 0.49
C PHE A 524 18.00 31.65 0.29
N ALA A 525 18.74 30.56 0.45
CA ALA A 525 20.18 30.55 0.19
C ALA A 525 20.51 30.92 -1.27
N LEU A 526 19.76 30.37 -2.23
CA LEU A 526 19.89 30.72 -3.65
C LEU A 526 19.54 32.19 -3.90
N LEU A 527 18.45 32.68 -3.29
CA LEU A 527 18.04 34.08 -3.41
C LEU A 527 19.12 35.04 -2.88
N PHE A 528 19.68 34.76 -1.70
CA PHE A 528 20.73 35.60 -1.11
C PHE A 528 22.04 35.52 -1.90
N TYR A 529 22.37 34.35 -2.47
CA TYR A 529 23.51 34.19 -3.35
C TYR A 529 23.39 35.02 -4.63
N VAL A 530 22.25 34.92 -5.32
CA VAL A 530 21.99 35.65 -6.57
C VAL A 530 21.96 37.17 -6.35
N LEU A 531 21.42 37.62 -5.24
CA LEU A 531 21.31 39.06 -4.92
C LEU A 531 22.55 39.63 -4.23
N GLY A 532 23.59 38.83 -3.95
CA GLY A 532 24.82 39.29 -3.29
C GLY A 532 24.60 39.79 -1.86
N MET A 533 23.51 39.39 -1.20
CA MET A 533 23.05 39.94 0.08
C MET A 533 23.50 39.12 1.29
N TRP A 534 24.69 38.52 1.25
CA TRP A 534 25.22 37.74 2.39
C TRP A 534 25.31 38.57 3.68
N GLY A 535 25.58 39.88 3.59
CA GLY A 535 25.54 40.78 4.74
C GLY A 535 24.14 41.01 5.33
N PHE A 536 23.08 40.79 4.54
CA PHE A 536 21.69 40.86 5.02
C PHE A 536 21.31 39.61 5.83
N LEU A 537 21.87 38.45 5.49
CA LEU A 537 21.67 37.21 6.26
C LEU A 537 22.15 37.36 7.72
N LEU A 538 23.28 38.04 7.94
CA LEU A 538 23.78 38.33 9.29
C LEU A 538 22.81 39.24 10.06
N LYS A 539 22.25 40.26 9.40
CA LYS A 539 21.23 41.15 10.01
C LYS A 539 19.93 40.40 10.31
N LEU A 540 19.53 39.46 9.44
CA LEU A 540 18.37 38.59 9.65
C LEU A 540 18.59 37.66 10.85
N LEU A 541 19.77 37.05 10.97
CA LEU A 541 20.12 36.18 12.10
C LEU A 541 20.06 36.96 13.42
N ILE A 542 20.60 38.19 13.44
CA ILE A 542 20.53 39.08 14.61
C ILE A 542 19.06 39.44 14.92
N SER A 543 18.26 39.75 13.91
CA SER A 543 16.83 40.04 14.07
C SER A 543 16.07 38.85 14.68
N VAL A 544 16.32 37.62 14.22
CA VAL A 544 15.72 36.40 14.77
C VAL A 544 16.14 36.20 16.23
N LEU A 545 17.41 36.43 16.58
CA LEU A 545 17.88 36.37 17.97
C LEU A 545 17.16 37.40 18.86
N VAL A 546 16.94 38.62 18.36
CA VAL A 546 16.19 39.67 19.07
C VAL A 546 14.72 39.24 19.26
N VAL A 547 14.07 38.73 18.22
CA VAL A 547 12.68 38.25 18.29
C VAL A 547 12.53 37.09 19.27
N MET A 548 13.51 36.18 19.35
CA MET A 548 13.51 35.08 20.33
C MET A 548 13.78 35.56 21.77
N ALA A 549 14.55 36.65 21.92
CA ALA A 549 14.83 37.25 23.23
C ALA A 549 13.64 38.03 23.80
N VAL A 550 12.74 38.58 22.97
CA VAL A 550 11.60 39.40 23.43
C VAL A 550 10.62 38.59 24.30
N PRO A 551 10.10 37.40 23.89
CA PRO A 551 9.24 36.58 24.75
C PRO A 551 9.92 36.12 26.04
N ALA A 552 11.23 35.83 25.97
CA ALA A 552 12.02 35.45 27.13
C ALA A 552 12.15 36.62 28.13
N TYR A 553 12.40 37.83 27.64
CA TYR A 553 12.47 39.05 28.43
C TYR A 553 11.11 39.40 29.05
N ILE A 554 10.03 39.32 28.28
CA ILE A 554 8.67 39.57 28.76
C ILE A 554 8.32 38.57 29.87
N SER A 555 8.60 37.27 29.66
CA SER A 555 8.32 36.23 30.66
C SER A 555 9.12 36.44 31.95
N HIS A 556 10.41 36.81 31.82
CA HIS A 556 11.25 37.17 32.96
C HIS A 556 10.69 38.40 33.71
N TYR A 557 10.31 39.46 32.98
CA TYR A 557 9.76 40.69 33.56
C TYR A 557 8.45 40.45 34.34
N TYR A 558 7.52 39.69 33.77
CA TYR A 558 6.25 39.37 34.45
C TYR A 558 6.46 38.49 35.68
N MET A 559 7.41 37.56 35.66
CA MET A 559 7.69 36.69 36.80
C MET A 559 8.44 37.42 37.92
N ALA A 560 9.39 38.29 37.58
CA ALA A 560 10.05 39.17 38.55
C ALA A 560 9.05 40.10 39.25
N LYS A 561 8.10 40.68 38.49
CA LYS A 561 7.03 41.52 39.06
C LYS A 561 6.09 40.73 39.97
N ARG A 562 5.78 39.48 39.62
CA ARG A 562 4.93 38.60 40.45
C ARG A 562 5.63 38.19 41.76
N GLN A 563 6.93 37.93 41.72
CA GLN A 563 7.73 37.62 42.91
C GLN A 563 7.84 38.83 43.85
N ALA A 564 8.02 40.03 43.31
CA ALA A 564 7.99 41.27 44.10
C ALA A 564 6.63 41.48 44.78
N ALA A 565 5.52 41.29 44.05
CA ALA A 565 4.17 41.42 44.60
C ALA A 565 3.84 40.37 45.68
N ASN A 566 4.30 39.12 45.52
CA ASN A 566 4.14 38.09 46.55
C ASN A 566 4.99 38.41 47.80
N SER A 567 6.20 38.95 47.63
CA SER A 567 7.08 39.31 48.76
C SER A 567 6.51 40.50 49.56
N GLU A 568 5.85 41.45 48.88
CA GLU A 568 5.12 42.54 49.54
C GLU A 568 3.87 42.03 50.29
N GLY A 569 3.16 41.04 49.72
CA GLY A 569 2.02 40.39 50.38
C GLY A 569 2.40 39.57 51.63
N ASP A 570 3.48 38.79 51.57
CA ASP A 570 3.96 37.99 52.69
C ASP A 570 4.45 38.88 53.85
N GLN A 571 5.09 40.02 53.56
CA GLN A 571 5.50 41.01 54.59
C GLN A 571 4.30 41.69 55.26
N GLN A 572 3.19 41.84 54.53
CA GLN A 572 1.98 42.46 55.04
C GLN A 572 1.15 41.49 55.89
N GLU A 573 1.12 40.20 55.53
CA GLU A 573 0.56 39.14 56.39
C GLU A 573 1.40 38.90 57.66
N GLU A 574 2.73 39.02 57.59
CA GLU A 574 3.62 38.89 58.75
C GLU A 574 3.46 40.08 59.72
N GLN A 575 3.24 41.31 59.21
CA GLN A 575 2.89 42.48 60.02
C GLN A 575 1.50 42.38 60.68
N ASP A 576 0.50 41.87 59.97
CA ASP A 576 -0.85 41.66 60.53
C ASP A 576 -0.86 40.55 61.60
N GLN A 577 -0.05 39.50 61.45
CA GLN A 577 0.13 38.47 62.48
C GLN A 577 0.85 38.98 63.73
N ASP A 578 1.82 39.89 63.59
CA ASP A 578 2.50 40.51 64.75
C ASP A 578 1.60 41.51 65.49
N HIS A 579 0.67 42.18 64.79
CA HIS A 579 -0.39 42.97 65.43
C HIS A 579 -1.44 42.13 66.17
N GLN A 580 -1.59 40.83 65.84
CA GLN A 580 -2.49 39.90 66.53
C GLN A 580 -1.84 39.11 67.68
N ARG A 581 -0.53 39.25 67.94
CA ARG A 581 0.09 38.69 69.15
C ARG A 581 -0.25 39.53 70.39
N VAL A 582 -1.21 39.03 71.16
CA VAL A 582 -1.53 39.54 72.50
C VAL A 582 -0.30 39.42 73.42
N PRO A 583 0.11 40.47 74.14
CA PRO A 583 1.26 40.39 75.05
C PRO A 583 0.98 39.42 76.21
N PRO A 584 2.01 38.74 76.75
CA PRO A 584 1.83 37.80 77.84
C PRO A 584 1.27 38.51 79.09
N PHE A 585 0.21 37.94 79.65
CA PHE A 585 -0.41 38.38 80.90
C PHE A 585 0.63 38.51 82.01
N LEU A 586 0.81 39.74 82.51
CA LEU A 586 1.51 40.02 83.76
C LEU A 586 0.74 39.36 84.92
N PRO A 587 1.41 38.62 85.84
CA PRO A 587 0.75 38.07 87.00
C PRO A 587 0.41 39.17 88.00
N LEU A 588 -0.85 39.19 88.45
CA LEU A 588 -1.37 40.07 89.50
C LEU A 588 -0.60 39.84 90.82
N PRO A 589 -0.31 40.90 91.59
CA PRO A 589 0.28 40.76 92.91
C PRO A 589 -0.73 40.15 93.88
N LYS A 590 -0.30 39.12 94.62
CA LYS A 590 -1.03 38.60 95.77
C LYS A 590 -0.71 39.46 96.99
N LEU A 591 -1.78 40.07 97.53
CA LEU A 591 -1.97 40.63 98.89
C LEU A 591 -0.87 41.52 99.47
#